data_AF-A0A8S1EAY5-F1
#
_entry.id   AF-A0A8S1EAY5-F1
#
_cell.length_a   1.000
_cell.length_b   1.000
_cell.length_c   1.000
_cell.angle_alpha   90.00
_cell.angle_beta   90.00
_cell.angle_gamma   90.00
#
_symmetry.space_group_name_H-M   'P 1'
#
loop_
_entity.id
_entity.type
_entity.pdbx_description
1 polymer ?
#
loop_
_entity_poly.entity_id
_entity_poly.type
_entity_poly.pdbx_seq_one_letter_code
_entity_poly.pdbx_strand_id
1 'polypeptide(L)'
;MTPILTTVLPDQTQEKLNALKIVPCPTQEFFSSRTILPPADNSIFYALMFLIGIIIIASEVLFFSIHCFLYLFNENTNLSKATRSLQKKFLIAITIQMAGPFVVCVLPILYEVFSIMISYYNQVLNNMVYVIIAHHGFLNTILMVILFAPYREYTKSLICMKKEKSTTVSVHITETNHA
;
A
#
# COMPACT_ATOMS: atom_id res chain seq x y z
N MET A 1 -0.75 20.94 20.98
CA MET A 1 -1.40 19.77 20.34
C MET A 1 -2.88 20.10 20.22
N THR A 2 -3.23 20.91 19.21
CA THR A 2 -4.57 21.43 18.97
C THR A 2 -5.29 20.49 18.01
N PRO A 3 -6.53 20.06 18.30
CA PRO A 3 -7.24 19.14 17.43
C PRO A 3 -7.60 19.85 16.12
N ILE A 4 -7.19 19.27 15.00
CA ILE A 4 -7.39 19.77 13.63
C ILE A 4 -8.89 19.67 13.20
N LEU A 5 -9.82 19.39 14.12
CA LEU A 5 -11.20 19.03 13.80
C LEU A 5 -12.26 20.06 14.25
N THR A 6 -11.93 21.35 14.31
CA THR A 6 -12.93 22.41 14.53
C THR A 6 -12.82 23.59 13.57
N THR A 7 -12.29 23.39 12.36
CA THR A 7 -12.68 24.29 11.28
C THR A 7 -14.13 23.98 10.96
N VAL A 8 -15.01 24.91 11.28
CA VAL A 8 -16.38 25.00 10.77
C VAL A 8 -16.38 24.40 9.35
N LEU A 9 -17.02 23.24 9.16
CA LEU A 9 -17.22 22.74 7.81
C LEU A 9 -17.93 23.87 7.05
N PRO A 10 -17.40 24.36 5.91
CA PRO A 10 -18.10 25.33 5.09
C PRO A 10 -19.53 24.82 4.85
N ASP A 11 -20.51 25.71 4.75
CA ASP A 11 -21.93 25.36 4.69
C ASP A 11 -22.19 24.25 3.66
N GLN A 12 -22.28 23.02 4.16
CA GLN A 12 -22.44 21.82 3.34
C GLN A 12 -23.75 21.86 2.55
N THR A 13 -24.69 22.70 3.00
CA THR A 13 -25.95 22.95 2.29
C THR A 13 -25.68 23.55 0.91
N GLN A 14 -24.82 24.56 0.82
CA GLN A 14 -24.49 25.22 -0.44
C GLN A 14 -23.72 24.31 -1.39
N GLU A 15 -22.77 23.53 -0.87
CA GLU A 15 -22.01 22.56 -1.66
C GLU A 15 -22.90 21.43 -2.18
N LYS A 16 -23.80 20.90 -1.35
CA LYS A 16 -24.80 19.91 -1.76
C LYS A 16 -25.76 20.48 -2.82
N LEU A 17 -26.18 21.74 -2.68
CA LEU A 17 -27.00 22.43 -3.69
C LEU A 17 -26.25 22.61 -5.01
N ASN A 18 -24.95 22.90 -4.97
CA ASN A 18 -24.13 23.00 -6.18
C ASN A 18 -23.91 21.63 -6.83
N ALA A 19 -23.68 20.59 -6.03
CA ALA A 19 -23.55 19.23 -6.54
C ALA A 19 -24.85 18.68 -7.14
N LEU A 20 -26.02 19.10 -6.65
CA LEU A 20 -27.32 18.76 -7.25
C LEU A 20 -27.49 19.30 -8.68
N LYS A 21 -26.77 20.37 -9.07
CA LYS A 21 -26.75 20.85 -10.46
C LYS A 21 -25.99 19.91 -11.39
N ILE A 22 -25.06 19.13 -10.84
CA ILE A 22 -24.23 18.15 -11.57
C ILE A 22 -24.88 16.76 -11.51
N VAL A 23 -25.44 16.40 -10.35
CA VAL A 23 -26.06 15.11 -10.07
C VAL A 23 -27.52 15.35 -9.61
N PRO A 24 -28.48 15.41 -10.54
CA PRO A 24 -29.86 15.82 -10.23
C PRO A 24 -30.63 14.78 -9.39
N CYS A 25 -30.23 13.51 -9.42
CA CYS A 25 -30.91 12.43 -8.69
C CYS A 25 -29.92 11.65 -7.79
N PRO A 26 -29.47 12.22 -6.66
CA PRO A 26 -28.56 11.53 -5.77
C PRO A 26 -29.29 10.48 -4.91
N THR A 27 -28.52 9.53 -4.37
CA THR A 27 -29.02 8.55 -3.38
C THR A 27 -29.39 9.23 -2.06
N GLN A 28 -30.28 8.62 -1.27
CA GLN A 28 -30.72 9.17 0.03
C GLN A 28 -29.55 9.52 0.98
N GLU A 29 -28.46 8.76 0.93
CA GLU A 29 -27.24 9.03 1.70
C GLU A 29 -26.64 10.43 1.45
N PHE A 30 -26.86 11.02 0.27
CA PHE A 30 -26.38 12.37 -0.05
C PHE A 30 -26.92 13.44 0.92
N PHE A 31 -28.17 13.30 1.35
CA PHE A 31 -28.82 14.21 2.29
C PHE A 31 -28.46 13.93 3.75
N SER A 32 -27.73 12.84 4.03
CA SER A 32 -27.26 12.50 5.37
C SER A 32 -26.27 13.55 5.88
N SER A 33 -26.35 13.87 7.17
CA SER A 33 -25.36 14.72 7.86
C SER A 33 -23.96 14.09 7.90
N ARG A 34 -23.85 12.78 7.65
CA ARG A 34 -22.56 12.05 7.55
C ARG A 34 -21.87 12.22 6.20
N THR A 35 -22.60 12.65 5.18
CA THR A 35 -22.04 12.85 3.85
C THR A 35 -21.47 14.25 3.73
N ILE A 36 -20.15 14.32 3.69
CA ILE A 36 -19.38 15.55 3.55
C ILE A 36 -18.94 15.66 2.09
N LEU A 37 -19.29 16.77 1.45
CA LEU A 37 -18.80 17.09 0.12
C LEU A 37 -17.51 17.92 0.22
N PRO A 38 -16.48 17.55 -0.56
CA PRO A 38 -15.34 18.42 -0.75
C PRO A 38 -15.78 19.74 -1.42
N PRO A 39 -15.27 20.90 -1.00
CA PRO A 39 -15.63 22.18 -1.60
C PRO A 39 -15.32 22.21 -3.11
N ALA A 40 -16.30 22.63 -3.92
CA ALA A 40 -16.19 22.65 -5.38
C ALA A 40 -15.13 23.63 -5.93
N ASP A 41 -14.76 24.64 -5.15
CA ASP A 41 -13.74 25.65 -5.48
C ASP A 41 -12.29 25.16 -5.33
N ASN A 42 -12.08 23.97 -4.76
CA ASN A 42 -10.76 23.43 -4.45
C ASN A 42 -10.29 22.32 -5.40
N SER A 43 -10.85 22.23 -6.61
CA SER A 43 -10.46 21.24 -7.63
C SER A 43 -8.94 21.23 -7.92
N ILE A 44 -8.32 22.41 -7.95
CA ILE A 44 -6.86 22.57 -8.11
C ILE A 44 -6.11 21.95 -6.94
N PHE A 45 -6.58 22.16 -5.70
CA PHE A 45 -5.97 21.57 -4.51
C PHE A 45 -6.03 20.04 -4.56
N TYR A 46 -7.15 19.45 -4.96
CA TYR A 46 -7.28 18.00 -5.13
C TYR A 46 -6.35 17.47 -6.23
N ALA A 47 -6.29 18.16 -7.38
CA ALA A 47 -5.38 17.79 -8.47
C ALA A 47 -3.91 17.84 -8.03
N LEU A 48 -3.50 18.87 -7.27
CA LEU A 48 -2.16 18.97 -6.70
C LEU A 48 -1.88 17.85 -5.70
N MET A 49 -2.83 17.50 -4.85
CA MET A 49 -2.68 16.39 -3.90
C MET A 49 -2.46 15.05 -4.62
N PHE A 50 -3.23 14.77 -5.68
CA PHE A 50 -3.02 13.58 -6.51
C PHE A 50 -1.67 13.59 -7.22
N LEU A 51 -1.25 14.74 -7.77
CA LEU A 51 0.04 14.90 -8.43
C LEU A 51 1.21 14.64 -7.46
N ILE A 52 1.17 15.21 -6.26
CA ILE A 52 2.16 14.97 -5.21
C ILE A 52 2.19 13.49 -4.84
N GLY A 53 1.03 12.85 -4.70
CA GLY A 53 0.94 11.41 -4.47
C GLY A 53 1.64 10.58 -5.54
N ILE A 54 1.42 10.90 -6.83
CA ILE A 54 2.11 10.25 -7.95
C ILE A 54 3.62 10.44 -7.86
N ILE A 55 4.10 11.65 -7.57
CA ILE A 55 5.53 11.96 -7.45
C ILE A 55 6.17 11.15 -6.32
N ILE A 56 5.51 11.07 -5.16
CA ILE A 56 6.00 10.29 -4.01
C ILE A 56 6.14 8.82 -4.43
N ILE A 57 5.07 8.23 -4.98
CA ILE A 57 5.09 6.81 -5.38
C ILE A 57 6.17 6.55 -6.45
N ALA A 58 6.30 7.43 -7.44
CA ALA A 58 7.34 7.32 -8.47
C ALA A 58 8.74 7.39 -7.87
N SER A 59 8.97 8.30 -6.91
CA SER A 59 10.27 8.44 -6.24
C SER A 59 10.66 7.21 -5.44
N GLU A 60 9.70 6.58 -4.74
CA GLU A 60 9.91 5.30 -4.02
C GLU A 60 10.29 4.18 -4.99
N VAL A 61 9.53 4.01 -6.09
CA VAL A 61 9.82 2.97 -7.10
C VAL A 61 11.21 3.16 -7.70
N LEU A 62 11.59 4.39 -8.04
CA LEU A 62 12.93 4.71 -8.55
C LEU A 62 14.01 4.43 -7.51
N PHE A 63 13.81 4.88 -6.27
CA PHE A 63 14.73 4.65 -5.16
C PHE A 63 15.00 3.16 -4.97
N PHE A 64 13.97 2.34 -4.82
CA PHE A 64 14.11 0.90 -4.64
C PHE A 64 14.73 0.21 -5.86
N SER A 65 14.36 0.63 -7.07
CA SER A 65 14.92 0.05 -8.31
C SER A 65 16.41 0.34 -8.44
N ILE A 66 16.84 1.58 -8.16
CA ILE A 66 18.25 1.98 -8.17
C ILE A 66 19.03 1.21 -7.11
N HIS A 67 18.52 1.13 -5.87
CA HIS A 67 19.19 0.38 -4.81
C HIS A 67 19.28 -1.10 -5.12
N CYS A 68 18.24 -1.68 -5.73
CA CYS A 68 18.25 -3.05 -6.20
C CYS A 68 19.33 -3.31 -7.24
N PHE A 69 19.44 -2.42 -8.23
CA PHE A 69 20.48 -2.45 -9.24
C PHE A 69 21.87 -2.35 -8.61
N LEU A 70 22.15 -1.29 -7.83
CA LEU A 70 23.45 -1.08 -7.19
C LEU A 70 23.85 -2.27 -6.30
N TYR A 71 22.93 -2.83 -5.54
CA TYR A 71 23.19 -3.96 -4.66
C TYR A 71 23.44 -5.27 -5.42
N LEU A 72 22.75 -5.50 -6.54
CA LEU A 72 22.97 -6.68 -7.39
C LEU A 72 24.35 -6.67 -8.04
N PHE A 73 24.80 -5.49 -8.49
CA PHE A 73 26.07 -5.29 -9.18
C PHE A 73 27.27 -5.12 -8.25
N ASN A 74 27.07 -4.69 -7.00
CA ASN A 74 28.14 -4.62 -6.03
C ASN A 74 28.49 -6.03 -5.51
N GLU A 75 29.69 -6.52 -5.84
CA GLU A 75 30.22 -7.79 -5.38
C GLU A 75 31.04 -7.65 -4.09
N ASN A 76 31.40 -6.43 -3.71
CA ASN A 76 32.32 -6.11 -2.61
C ASN A 76 31.61 -6.01 -1.25
N THR A 77 30.80 -7.01 -0.92
CA THR A 77 30.17 -7.11 0.41
C THR A 77 30.88 -8.19 1.23
N ASN A 78 31.21 -7.91 2.50
CA ASN A 78 31.77 -8.89 3.46
C ASN A 78 30.78 -10.01 3.87
N LEU A 79 29.82 -10.32 3.00
CA LEU A 79 28.72 -11.25 3.26
C LEU A 79 29.02 -12.61 2.63
N SER A 80 28.58 -13.67 3.30
CA SER A 80 28.65 -15.02 2.73
C SER A 80 27.83 -15.12 1.43
N LYS A 81 28.21 -16.04 0.54
CA LYS A 81 27.46 -16.32 -0.71
C LYS A 81 26.00 -16.68 -0.43
N ALA A 82 25.74 -17.39 0.68
CA ALA A 82 24.39 -17.79 1.09
C ALA A 82 23.53 -16.59 1.51
N THR A 83 24.07 -15.71 2.37
CA THR A 83 23.38 -14.48 2.83
C THR A 83 23.07 -13.55 1.65
N ARG A 84 24.05 -13.35 0.76
CA ARG A 84 23.88 -12.53 -0.45
C ARG A 84 22.77 -13.09 -1.36
N SER A 85 22.72 -14.41 -1.55
CA SER A 85 21.65 -15.05 -2.34
C SER A 85 20.26 -14.80 -1.75
N LEU A 86 20.12 -14.89 -0.43
CA LEU A 86 18.86 -14.64 0.27
C LEU A 86 18.41 -13.18 0.13
N GLN A 87 19.32 -12.23 0.35
CA GLN A 87 19.03 -10.80 0.20
C GLN A 87 18.65 -10.44 -1.24
N LYS A 88 19.31 -11.01 -2.25
CA LYS A 88 18.92 -10.84 -3.67
C LYS A 88 17.49 -11.31 -3.94
N LYS A 89 17.13 -12.51 -3.46
CA LYS A 89 15.76 -13.06 -3.61
C LYS A 89 14.71 -12.20 -2.89
N PHE A 90 15.03 -11.74 -1.68
CA PHE A 90 14.16 -10.85 -0.91
C PHE A 90 13.92 -9.52 -1.62
N LEU A 91 14.98 -8.93 -2.17
CA LEU A 91 14.90 -7.66 -2.88
C LEU A 91 14.07 -7.76 -4.17
N ILE A 92 14.27 -8.81 -4.96
CA ILE A 92 13.43 -9.11 -6.14
C ILE A 92 11.96 -9.28 -5.74
N ALA A 93 11.69 -10.00 -4.65
CA ALA A 93 10.33 -10.18 -4.14
C ALA A 93 9.69 -8.86 -3.72
N ILE A 94 10.42 -7.95 -3.04
CA ILE A 94 9.93 -6.61 -2.71
C ILE A 94 9.64 -5.82 -3.97
N THR A 95 10.54 -5.82 -4.96
CA THR A 95 10.32 -5.09 -6.21
C THR A 95 9.04 -5.55 -6.91
N ILE A 96 8.81 -6.87 -7.00
CA ILE A 96 7.58 -7.44 -7.58
C ILE A 96 6.36 -7.06 -6.73
N GLN A 97 6.47 -7.15 -5.40
CA GLN A 97 5.40 -6.80 -4.48
C GLN A 97 5.02 -5.33 -4.55
N MET A 98 5.96 -4.42 -4.84
CA MET A 98 5.68 -2.99 -5.00
C MET A 98 5.07 -2.67 -6.36
N ALA A 99 5.39 -3.43 -7.41
CA ALA A 99 4.88 -3.21 -8.77
C ALA A 99 3.40 -3.59 -8.93
N GLY A 100 2.92 -4.67 -8.30
CA GLY A 100 1.52 -5.09 -8.41
C GLY A 100 0.51 -4.06 -7.88
N PRO A 101 0.69 -3.52 -6.67
CA PRO A 101 -0.15 -2.49 -6.07
C PRO A 101 -0.04 -1.14 -6.76
N PHE A 102 1.10 -0.85 -7.39
CA PHE A 102 1.29 0.34 -8.19
C PHE A 102 0.25 0.41 -9.32
N VAL A 103 0.00 -0.69 -10.03
CA VAL A 103 -1.02 -0.74 -11.10
C VAL A 103 -2.43 -0.52 -10.52
N VAL A 104 -2.70 -1.14 -9.37
CA VAL A 104 -4.01 -1.05 -8.68
C VAL A 104 -4.29 0.37 -8.17
N CYS A 105 -3.27 1.16 -7.80
CA CYS A 105 -3.44 2.53 -7.32
C CYS A 105 -3.34 3.58 -8.45
N VAL A 106 -2.45 3.39 -9.43
CA VAL A 106 -2.22 4.37 -10.49
C VAL A 106 -3.41 4.47 -11.44
N LEU A 107 -4.02 3.34 -11.84
CA LEU A 107 -5.16 3.37 -12.75
C LEU A 107 -6.36 4.15 -12.16
N PRO A 108 -6.79 3.93 -10.90
CA PRO A 108 -7.82 4.74 -10.25
C PRO A 108 -7.45 6.23 -10.15
N ILE A 109 -6.20 6.56 -9.82
CA ILE A 109 -5.75 7.96 -9.71
C ILE A 109 -5.79 8.64 -11.08
N LEU A 110 -5.34 7.96 -12.14
CA LEU A 110 -5.42 8.48 -13.50
C LEU A 110 -6.87 8.72 -13.91
N TYR A 111 -7.78 7.78 -13.63
CA TYR A 111 -9.20 7.95 -13.88
C TYR A 111 -9.76 9.20 -13.17
N GLU A 112 -9.43 9.42 -11.89
CA GLU A 112 -9.90 10.59 -11.14
C GLU A 112 -9.36 11.89 -11.76
N VAL A 113 -8.06 11.95 -12.07
CA VAL A 113 -7.44 13.13 -12.71
C VAL A 113 -8.09 13.42 -14.06
N PHE A 114 -8.25 12.42 -14.93
CA PHE A 114 -8.90 12.60 -16.23
C PHE A 114 -10.35 13.03 -16.09
N SER A 115 -11.11 12.41 -15.17
CA SER A 115 -12.52 12.73 -14.93
C SER A 115 -12.70 14.18 -14.46
N ILE A 116 -11.81 14.67 -13.58
CA ILE A 116 -11.79 16.06 -13.14
C ILE A 116 -11.49 17.00 -14.32
N MET A 117 -10.44 16.71 -15.11
CA MET A 117 -10.00 17.57 -16.22
C MET A 117 -11.07 17.76 -17.31
N ILE A 118 -11.86 16.72 -17.59
CA ILE A 118 -12.94 16.77 -18.60
C ILE A 118 -14.32 17.04 -17.98
N SER A 119 -14.40 17.27 -16.67
CA SER A 119 -15.66 17.45 -15.93
C SER A 119 -16.64 16.28 -16.09
N TYR A 120 -16.13 15.05 -16.16
CA TYR A 120 -16.92 13.82 -16.22
C TYR A 120 -17.19 13.28 -14.81
N TYR A 121 -18.45 12.92 -14.54
CA TYR A 121 -18.85 12.34 -13.26
C TYR A 121 -19.59 11.02 -13.46
N ASN A 122 -19.11 9.96 -12.82
CA ASN A 122 -19.78 8.66 -12.77
C ASN A 122 -19.71 8.10 -11.35
N GLN A 123 -20.85 8.12 -10.65
CA GLN A 123 -20.94 7.72 -9.25
C GLN A 123 -20.50 6.27 -9.01
N VAL A 124 -20.84 5.35 -9.93
CA VAL A 124 -20.49 3.93 -9.79
C VAL A 124 -18.97 3.77 -9.88
N LEU A 125 -18.35 4.37 -10.91
CA LEU A 125 -16.91 4.27 -11.10
C LEU A 125 -16.12 4.95 -9.97
N ASN A 126 -16.54 6.15 -9.55
CA ASN A 126 -15.90 6.87 -8.44
C ASN A 126 -15.97 6.05 -7.14
N ASN A 127 -17.13 5.47 -6.82
CA ASN A 127 -17.28 4.60 -5.65
C ASN A 127 -16.36 3.37 -5.73
N MET A 128 -16.24 2.76 -6.91
CA MET A 128 -15.33 1.62 -7.12
C MET A 128 -13.88 2.03 -6.93
N VAL A 129 -13.47 3.21 -7.40
CA VAL A 129 -12.14 3.77 -7.17
C VAL A 129 -11.85 3.88 -5.67
N TYR A 130 -12.75 4.46 -4.88
CA TYR A 130 -12.56 4.57 -3.43
C TYR A 130 -12.47 3.21 -2.75
N VAL A 131 -13.27 2.22 -3.17
CA VAL A 131 -13.21 0.86 -2.62
C VAL A 131 -11.86 0.20 -2.95
N ILE A 132 -11.38 0.31 -4.20
CA ILE A 132 -10.09 -0.23 -4.63
C ILE A 132 -8.95 0.41 -3.83
N ILE A 133 -8.95 1.74 -3.73
CA ILE A 133 -7.95 2.48 -2.96
C ILE A 133 -8.06 2.12 -1.47
N ALA A 134 -9.24 1.92 -0.88
CA ALA A 134 -9.33 1.53 0.51
C ALA A 134 -8.76 0.13 0.78
N HIS A 135 -8.91 -0.80 -0.17
CA HIS A 135 -8.49 -2.20 0.01
C HIS A 135 -7.05 -2.49 -0.43
N HIS A 136 -6.36 -1.56 -1.12
CA HIS A 136 -5.02 -1.82 -1.64
C HIS A 136 -4.02 -2.27 -0.55
N GLY A 137 -4.06 -1.65 0.63
CA GLY A 137 -3.15 -1.99 1.73
C GLY A 137 -3.35 -3.43 2.22
N PHE A 138 -4.61 -3.87 2.29
CA PHE A 138 -4.95 -5.26 2.65
C PHE A 138 -4.44 -6.26 1.60
N LEU A 139 -4.63 -5.95 0.31
CA LEU A 139 -4.09 -6.77 -0.78
C LEU A 139 -2.57 -6.84 -0.74
N ASN A 140 -1.88 -5.75 -0.40
CA ASN A 140 -0.42 -5.71 -0.26
C ASN A 140 0.08 -6.62 0.84
N THR A 141 -0.63 -6.67 1.97
CA THR A 141 -0.30 -7.57 3.07
C THR A 141 -0.49 -9.03 2.67
N ILE A 142 -1.57 -9.36 1.96
CA ILE A 142 -1.78 -10.73 1.44
C ILE A 142 -0.65 -11.12 0.48
N LEU A 143 -0.31 -10.25 -0.48
CA LEU A 143 0.79 -10.49 -1.42
C LEU A 143 2.13 -10.68 -0.70
N MET A 144 2.37 -9.91 0.37
CA MET A 144 3.55 -10.07 1.22
C MET A 144 3.62 -11.46 1.84
N VAL A 145 2.53 -11.92 2.43
CA VAL A 145 2.47 -13.26 3.00
C VAL A 145 2.70 -14.31 1.92
N ILE A 146 2.11 -14.16 0.73
CA ILE A 146 2.21 -15.15 -0.35
C ILE A 146 3.59 -15.17 -1.01
N LEU A 147 4.23 -14.02 -1.26
CA LEU A 147 5.47 -13.94 -2.04
C LEU A 147 6.71 -14.33 -1.23
N PHE A 148 6.69 -14.11 0.09
CA PHE A 148 7.89 -14.22 0.91
C PHE A 148 7.89 -15.50 1.77
N ALA A 149 8.89 -16.35 1.55
CA ALA A 149 9.09 -17.60 2.29
C ALA A 149 9.02 -17.46 3.82
N PRO A 150 9.76 -16.53 4.47
CA PRO A 150 9.71 -16.41 5.93
C PRO A 150 8.31 -16.06 6.45
N TYR A 151 7.59 -15.20 5.73
CA TYR A 151 6.22 -14.82 6.09
C TYR A 151 5.22 -15.95 5.86
N ARG A 152 5.34 -16.72 4.77
CA ARG A 152 4.52 -17.94 4.56
C ARG A 152 4.75 -18.96 5.69
N GLU A 153 6.00 -19.22 6.03
CA GLU A 153 6.36 -20.25 7.02
C GLU A 153 5.88 -19.86 8.41
N TYR A 154 6.07 -18.59 8.80
CA TYR A 154 5.59 -18.06 10.06
C TYR A 154 4.05 -18.00 10.12
N THR A 155 3.39 -17.53 9.07
CA THR A 155 1.92 -17.51 9.03
C THR A 155 1.34 -18.92 9.12
N LYS A 156 1.97 -19.90 8.45
CA LYS A 156 1.62 -21.32 8.58
C LYS A 156 1.85 -21.84 10.00
N SER A 157 2.93 -21.45 10.69
CA SER A 157 3.16 -21.92 12.07
C SER A 157 2.15 -21.36 13.05
N LEU A 158 1.73 -20.11 12.89
CA LEU A 158 0.66 -19.48 13.67
C LEU A 158 -0.70 -20.15 13.45
N ILE A 159 -1.06 -20.41 12.19
CA ILE A 159 -2.37 -20.97 11.83
C ILE A 159 -2.43 -22.49 12.09
N CYS A 160 -1.35 -23.23 11.87
CA CYS A 160 -1.35 -24.69 11.98
C CYS A 160 -0.89 -25.24 13.35
N MET A 161 -0.67 -24.44 14.39
CA MET A 161 -0.19 -24.89 15.72
C MET A 161 0.84 -26.04 15.64
N LYS A 162 1.98 -25.83 14.96
CA LYS A 162 3.05 -26.83 15.04
C LYS A 162 3.65 -26.76 16.44
N LYS A 163 3.37 -27.77 17.28
CA LYS A 163 4.18 -28.06 18.48
C LYS A 163 5.63 -28.17 18.04
N GLU A 164 6.47 -27.30 18.58
CA GLU A 164 7.92 -27.36 18.39
C GLU A 164 8.40 -28.74 18.88
N LYS A 165 9.02 -29.53 17.99
CA LYS A 165 9.78 -30.70 18.46
C LYS A 165 11.05 -30.15 19.08
N SER A 166 11.15 -30.24 20.41
CA SER A 166 12.39 -30.01 21.13
C SER A 166 13.45 -30.94 20.56
N THR A 167 14.41 -30.38 19.81
CA THR A 167 15.60 -31.12 19.38
C THR A 167 16.50 -31.22 20.60
N THR A 168 16.45 -32.36 21.29
CA THR A 168 17.43 -32.71 22.31
C THR A 168 18.79 -32.85 21.62
N VAL A 169 19.68 -31.87 21.82
CA VAL A 169 21.07 -31.98 21.40
C VAL A 169 21.75 -33.00 22.32
N SER A 170 21.92 -34.24 21.85
CA SER A 170 22.73 -35.23 22.55
C SER A 170 24.20 -34.86 22.38
N VAL A 171 24.77 -34.19 23.38
CA VAL A 171 26.21 -33.98 23.50
C VAL A 171 26.85 -35.32 23.86
N HIS A 172 27.55 -35.93 22.90
CA HIS A 172 28.36 -37.10 23.20
C HIS A 172 29.69 -36.62 23.78
N ILE A 173 29.82 -36.68 25.10
CA ILE A 173 31.09 -36.44 25.79
C ILE A 173 31.94 -37.71 25.60
N THR A 174 32.94 -37.64 24.73
CA THR A 174 34.05 -38.59 24.72
C THR A 174 35.04 -38.20 25.81
N GLU A 175 35.06 -38.96 26.90
CA GLU A 175 36.16 -38.94 27.87
C GLU A 175 37.41 -39.52 27.22
N THR A 176 38.38 -38.66 26.90
CA THR A 176 39.74 -39.08 26.57
C THR A 176 40.51 -39.33 27.88
N ASN A 177 40.53 -40.58 28.32
CA ASN A 177 41.44 -41.04 29.37
C ASN A 177 42.86 -41.12 28.80
N HIS A 178 43.72 -40.18 29.18
CA HIS A 178 45.17 -40.32 29.05
C HIS A 178 45.73 -40.87 30.37
N ALA A 179 46.21 -42.11 30.30
CA ALA A 179 47.16 -42.70 31.24
C ALA A 179 48.60 -42.34 30.82
#